data_AF-B6W6Y4-F1
#
_entry.id   AF-B6W6Y4-F1
#
_cell.length_a   1.000
_cell.length_b   1.000
_cell.length_c   1.000
_cell.angle_alpha   90.00
_cell.angle_beta   90.00
_cell.angle_gamma   90.00
#
_symmetry.space_group_name_H-M   'P 1'
#
loop_
_entity.id
_entity.type
_entity.pdbx_description
1 polymer ?
#
loop_
_entity_poly.entity_id
_entity_poly.type
_entity_poly.pdbx_seq_one_letter_code
_entity_poly.pdbx_strand_id
1 'polypeptide(L)' 'MYNSGILSYEISKPPTIEPILKALEKAIKVTNKSKEKRIFHSDQG' A
#
# COMPACT_ATOMS: atom_id res chain seq x y z
N MET A 1 10.18 -1.26 -9.52
CA MET A 1 9.18 -2.22 -8.99
C MET A 1 9.19 -3.43 -9.91
N TYR A 2 9.34 -4.65 -9.37
CA TYR A 2 9.66 -5.83 -10.18
C TYR A 2 8.47 -6.36 -11.02
N ASN A 3 7.22 -6.18 -10.56
CA ASN A 3 6.04 -6.86 -11.17
C ASN A 3 4.82 -5.96 -11.49
N SER A 4 4.88 -4.64 -11.24
CA SER A 4 3.78 -3.66 -11.45
C SER A 4 2.36 -4.04 -10.97
N GLY A 5 2.21 -5.12 -10.21
CA GLY A 5 0.92 -5.61 -9.74
C GLY A 5 0.34 -4.75 -8.62
N ILE A 6 -0.98 -4.56 -8.65
CA ILE A 6 -1.73 -3.89 -7.58
C ILE A 6 -2.07 -4.92 -6.51
N LEU A 7 -1.55 -4.74 -5.29
CA LEU A 7 -1.81 -5.64 -4.15
C LEU A 7 -3.10 -5.29 -3.40
N SER A 8 -3.49 -4.02 -3.42
CA SER A 8 -4.63 -3.48 -2.67
C SER A 8 -4.97 -2.08 -3.17
N TYR A 9 -6.24 -1.70 -3.05
CA TYR A 9 -6.72 -0.35 -3.32
C TYR A 9 -7.87 0.02 -2.36
N GLU A 10 -8.14 1.32 -2.25
CA GLU A 10 -9.29 1.88 -1.53
C GLU A 10 -9.84 3.05 -2.34
N ILE A 11 -11.16 3.27 -2.26
CA ILE A 11 -11.86 4.36 -2.95
C ILE A 11 -12.55 5.22 -1.89
N SER A 12 -12.35 6.52 -1.97
CA SER A 12 -13.02 7.51 -1.13
C SER A 12 -13.55 8.65 -1.98
N LYS A 13 -14.56 9.36 -1.48
CA LYS A 13 -15.06 10.59 -2.13
C LYS A 13 -14.04 11.73 -2.03
N PRO A 14 -13.58 12.13 -0.83
CA PRO A 14 -12.47 13.06 -0.70
C PRO A 14 -11.11 12.35 -0.71
N PRO A 15 -10.03 12.98 -1.20
CA PRO A 15 -8.67 12.45 -1.07
C PRO A 15 -8.16 12.66 0.35
N THR A 16 -8.32 11.65 1.21
CA THR A 16 -7.89 11.68 2.62
C THR A 16 -6.84 10.61 2.90
N ILE A 17 -6.23 10.66 4.08
CA ILE A 17 -5.21 9.69 4.50
C ILE A 17 -5.79 8.30 4.82
N GLU A 18 -7.05 8.22 5.24
CA GLU A 18 -7.70 6.96 5.62
C GLU A 18 -7.67 5.85 4.56
N PRO A 19 -8.08 6.09 3.29
CA PRO A 19 -7.98 5.08 2.23
C PRO A 19 -6.53 4.64 1.98
N ILE A 20 -5.56 5.55 2.09
CA ILE A 20 -4.13 5.24 1.92
C ILE A 20 -3.68 4.23 3.00
N LEU A 21 -4.00 4.51 4.27
CA LEU A 21 -3.63 3.64 5.39
C LEU A 21 -4.31 2.27 5.31
N LYS A 22 -5.59 2.22 4.92
CA LYS A 22 -6.35 0.96 4.76
C LYS A 22 -5.79 0.10 3.63
N ALA A 23 -5.48 0.69 2.48
CA ALA A 23 -4.84 -0.03 1.38
C ALA A 23 -3.47 -0.58 1.81
N LEU A 24 -2.63 0.27 2.42
CA LEU A 24 -1.32 -0.11 2.92
C LEU A 24 -1.38 -1.28 3.92
N GLU A 25 -2.32 -1.25 4.87
CA GLU A 25 -2.51 -2.33 5.85
C GLU A 25 -2.87 -3.67 5.18
N LYS A 26 -3.75 -3.65 4.17
CA LYS A 26 -4.11 -4.84 3.38
C LYS A 26 -2.89 -5.40 2.65
N ALA A 27 -2.09 -4.56 1.99
CA ALA A 27 -0.87 -4.99 1.31
C ALA A 27 0.14 -5.62 2.29
N ILE A 28 0.31 -5.04 3.47
CA ILE A 28 1.19 -5.57 4.51
C ILE A 28 0.72 -6.97 4.95
N LYS A 29 -0.58 -7.15 5.22
CA LYS A 29 -1.13 -8.45 5.65
C LYS A 29 -0.88 -9.55 4.62
N VAL A 30 -1.09 -9.27 3.33
CA VAL A 30 -0.88 -10.25 2.25
C VAL A 30 0.60 -10.57 2.02
N THR A 31 1.49 -9.61 2.25
CA THR A 31 2.94 -9.77 2.05
C THR A 31 3.70 -10.22 3.31
N ASN A 32 3.02 -10.44 4.43
CA ASN A 32 3.65 -10.73 5.73
C ASN A 32 4.19 -12.16 5.89
N LYS A 33 4.50 -12.86 4.79
CA LYS A 33 5.06 -14.23 4.83
C LYS A 33 6.53 -14.25 5.28
N SER A 34 7.25 -13.15 5.08
CA SER A 34 8.67 -12.99 5.44
C SER A 34 8.88 -11.72 6.26
N LYS A 35 9.84 -11.76 7.19
CA LYS A 35 10.26 -10.62 8.03
C LYS A 35 11.28 -9.70 7.33
N GLU A 36 11.36 -9.77 6.01
CA GLU A 36 12.24 -8.91 5.23
C GLU A 36 11.93 -7.43 5.38
N LYS A 37 12.96 -6.60 5.16
CA LYS A 37 12.85 -5.14 5.14
C LYS A 37 11.83 -4.71 4.09
N ARG A 38 10.91 -3.83 4.48
CA ARG A 38 9.95 -3.19 3.57
C ARG A 38 10.31 -1.72 3.39
N ILE A 39 10.15 -1.24 2.17
CA ILE A 39 10.33 0.17 1.81
C ILE A 39 8.98 0.65 1.28
N PHE A 40 8.46 1.72 1.86
CA PHE A 40 7.27 2.41 1.38
C PHE A 40 7.70 3.73 0.78
N HIS A 41 7.18 4.04 -0.40
CA HIS A 41 7.49 5.25 -1.14
C HIS A 41 6.19 5.93 -1.55
N SER A 42 6.08 7.23 -1.26
CA SER A 42 5.05 8.12 -1.76
C SER A 42 5.75 9.28 -2.43
N ASP A 43 5.45 9.50 -3.70
CA ASP A 43 5.97 10.63 -4.45
C ASP A 43 5.00 11.82 -4.34
N GLN A 44 5.53 13.03 -4.15
CA GLN A 44 4.81 14.31 -4.12
C GLN A 44 5.50 15.32 -5.05
N GLY A 45 5.95 14.86 -6.21
CA GLY A 45 6.54 15.69 -7.27
C GLY A 45 5.61 16.76 -7.83
#